data_AF-A0A1C6JA30-F1
#
_entry.id   AF-A0A1C6JA30-F1
#
_cell.length_a   1.000
_cell.length_b   1.000
_cell.length_c   1.000
_cell.angle_alpha   90.00
_cell.angle_beta   90.00
_cell.angle_gamma   90.00
#
_symmetry.space_group_name_H-M   'P 1'
#
loop_
_entity.id
_entity.type
_entity.pdbx_description
1 polymer ?
#
loop_
_entity_poly.entity_id
_entity_poly.type
_entity_poly.pdbx_seq_one_letter_code
_entity_poly.pdbx_strand_id
1 'polypeptide(L)'
;MTLQQKLLAKKSKKGFTLVELVVVIAILAILAAIAIPMVVNIIQSASNSSGASNASTLSQQCKNVYAGVKSGTINNDESTNSDGTAITWAAAKTATATAKQSAANGVTVAQVMTYSGLNFDISADYYYCTTADTGIAVGDIAYSDAGAAPTTPAGAAYAQLATTTTLGTIYP
;
A
#
# COMPACT_ATOMS: atom_id res chain seq x y z
N MET A 1 0.00 71.48 27.57
CA MET A 1 -0.30 70.07 27.21
C MET A 1 -1.14 69.49 28.34
N THR A 2 -2.45 69.43 28.13
CA THR A 2 -3.47 69.27 29.17
C THR A 2 -3.69 67.81 29.53
N LEU A 3 -3.83 67.54 30.85
CA LEU A 3 -4.16 66.26 31.49
C LEU A 3 -5.39 65.53 30.88
N GLN A 4 -6.15 66.19 30.01
CA GLN A 4 -7.30 65.63 29.33
C GLN A 4 -6.95 64.58 28.25
N GLN A 5 -5.71 64.53 27.75
CA GLN A 5 -5.31 63.50 26.78
C GLN A 5 -5.06 62.11 27.39
N LYS A 6 -4.81 62.00 28.71
CA LYS A 6 -4.61 60.70 29.38
C LYS A 6 -5.90 59.92 29.66
N LEU A 7 -7.07 60.57 29.60
CA LEU A 7 -8.37 59.93 29.84
C LEU A 7 -9.03 59.40 28.56
N LEU A 8 -8.65 59.90 27.37
CA LEU A 8 -9.20 59.44 26.08
C LEU A 8 -8.53 58.17 25.53
N ALA A 9 -7.41 57.71 26.14
CA ALA A 9 -6.67 56.54 25.67
C ALA A 9 -7.13 55.20 26.30
N LYS A 10 -8.16 55.20 27.16
CA LYS A 10 -8.75 53.93 27.63
C LYS A 10 -9.80 53.47 26.61
N LYS A 11 -9.33 53.11 25.42
CA LYS A 11 -10.12 52.34 24.45
C LYS A 11 -10.71 51.15 25.22
N SER A 12 -12.03 51.13 25.35
CA SER A 12 -12.77 50.03 25.94
C SER A 12 -12.48 48.78 25.13
N LYS A 13 -11.55 47.95 25.62
CA LYS A 13 -11.45 46.58 25.15
C LYS A 13 -12.73 45.90 25.62
N LYS A 14 -13.74 45.82 24.74
CA LYS A 14 -14.88 44.93 24.92
C LYS A 14 -14.30 43.52 24.95
N GLY A 15 -14.05 43.01 26.16
CA GLY A 15 -13.62 41.64 26.38
C GLY A 15 -14.78 40.70 26.05
N PHE A 16 -14.46 39.56 25.49
CA PHE A 16 -15.39 38.45 25.29
C PHE A 16 -16.00 38.08 26.65
N THR A 17 -17.32 37.98 26.73
CA THR A 17 -18.00 37.59 27.97
C THR A 17 -17.80 36.10 28.23
N LEU A 18 -17.76 35.71 29.51
CA LEU A 18 -17.67 34.28 29.87
C LEU A 18 -18.85 33.49 29.31
N VAL A 19 -20.03 34.11 29.20
CA VAL A 19 -21.25 33.49 28.64
C VAL A 19 -21.07 33.18 27.16
N GLU A 20 -20.50 34.11 26.38
CA GLU A 20 -20.20 33.87 24.96
C GLU A 20 -19.25 32.69 24.78
N LEU A 21 -18.26 32.51 25.67
CA LEU A 21 -17.35 31.37 25.61
C LEU A 21 -18.05 30.05 25.94
N VAL A 22 -18.91 30.03 26.95
CA VAL A 22 -19.62 28.82 27.39
C VAL A 22 -20.59 28.32 26.32
N VAL A 23 -21.32 29.23 25.64
CA VAL A 23 -22.23 28.82 24.56
C VAL A 23 -21.46 28.25 23.36
N VAL A 24 -20.31 28.84 23.01
CA VAL A 24 -19.48 28.36 21.89
C VAL A 24 -18.95 26.94 22.15
N ILE A 25 -18.39 26.68 23.34
CA ILE A 25 -17.89 25.33 23.65
C ILE A 25 -19.03 24.32 23.74
N ALA A 26 -20.24 24.72 24.17
CA ALA A 26 -21.41 23.85 24.20
C ALA A 26 -21.83 23.42 22.78
N ILE A 27 -21.86 24.34 21.82
CA ILE A 27 -22.17 24.02 20.43
C ILE A 27 -21.05 23.16 19.81
N LEU A 28 -19.77 23.49 20.06
CA LEU A 28 -18.64 22.68 19.59
C LEU A 28 -18.67 21.26 20.14
N ALA A 29 -19.11 21.07 21.39
CA ALA A 29 -19.25 19.73 21.99
C ALA A 29 -20.30 18.88 21.26
N ILE A 30 -21.45 19.47 20.90
CA ILE A 30 -22.50 18.77 20.15
C ILE A 30 -22.00 18.39 18.74
N LEU A 31 -21.34 19.32 18.06
CA LEU A 31 -20.77 19.06 16.73
C LEU A 31 -19.68 17.99 16.78
N ALA A 32 -18.79 18.05 17.77
CA ALA A 32 -17.72 17.08 17.95
C ALA A 32 -18.27 15.67 18.20
N ALA A 33 -19.34 15.54 18.99
CA ALA A 33 -19.95 14.24 19.28
C ALA A 33 -20.41 13.48 18.02
N ILE A 34 -20.88 14.20 16.99
CA ILE A 34 -21.32 13.61 15.72
C ILE A 34 -20.15 13.49 14.73
N ALA A 35 -19.29 14.51 14.68
CA ALA A 35 -18.20 14.59 13.70
C ALA A 35 -17.09 13.57 13.97
N ILE A 36 -16.72 13.32 15.23
CA ILE A 36 -15.62 12.40 15.58
C ILE A 36 -15.83 10.98 15.03
N PRO A 37 -16.95 10.27 15.33
CA PRO A 37 -17.13 8.90 14.83
C PRO A 37 -17.23 8.86 13.30
N MET A 38 -17.82 9.88 12.67
CA MET A 38 -17.90 9.99 11.22
C MET A 38 -16.51 10.11 10.59
N VAL A 39 -15.66 10.99 11.12
CA VAL A 39 -14.30 11.20 10.63
C VAL A 39 -13.46 9.94 10.81
N VAL A 40 -13.58 9.22 11.93
CA VAL A 40 -12.90 7.94 12.14
C VAL A 40 -13.28 6.92 11.07
N ASN A 41 -14.58 6.77 10.77
CA ASN A 41 -15.04 5.84 9.74
C ASN A 41 -14.56 6.23 8.33
N ILE A 42 -14.53 7.53 8.01
CA ILE A 42 -14.01 8.04 6.73
C ILE A 42 -12.53 7.73 6.60
N ILE A 43 -11.73 7.97 7.65
CA ILE A 43 -10.29 7.68 7.65
C ILE A 43 -10.05 6.17 7.46
N GLN A 44 -10.79 5.32 8.18
CA GLN A 44 -10.67 3.87 8.03
C GLN A 44 -11.05 3.42 6.61
N SER A 45 -12.17 3.92 6.07
CA SER A 45 -12.61 3.58 4.72
C SER A 45 -11.61 4.05 3.66
N ALA A 46 -11.02 5.25 3.84
CA ALA A 46 -9.99 5.78 2.96
C ALA A 46 -8.70 4.95 3.01
N SER A 47 -8.28 4.52 4.21
CA SER A 47 -7.15 3.61 4.40
C SER A 47 -7.40 2.27 3.71
N ASN A 48 -8.57 1.65 3.92
CA ASN A 48 -8.95 0.39 3.29
C ASN A 48 -8.99 0.50 1.76
N SER A 49 -9.59 1.59 1.24
CA SER A 49 -9.63 1.85 -0.20
C SER A 49 -8.24 2.06 -0.79
N SER A 50 -7.35 2.73 -0.06
CA SER A 50 -5.96 2.97 -0.49
C SER A 50 -5.17 1.66 -0.51
N GLY A 51 -5.28 0.86 0.55
CA GLY A 51 -4.69 -0.47 0.62
C GLY A 51 -5.15 -1.38 -0.51
N ALA A 52 -6.46 -1.44 -0.79
CA ALA A 52 -7.01 -2.21 -1.90
C ALA A 52 -6.50 -1.73 -3.27
N SER A 53 -6.40 -0.41 -3.48
CA SER A 53 -5.85 0.17 -4.72
C SER A 53 -4.37 -0.16 -4.91
N ASN A 54 -3.59 -0.10 -3.81
CA ASN A 54 -2.18 -0.48 -3.82
C ASN A 54 -2.02 -1.97 -4.15
N ALA A 55 -2.82 -2.84 -3.54
CA ALA A 55 -2.82 -4.28 -3.81
C ALA A 55 -3.10 -4.59 -5.29
N SER A 56 -4.11 -3.93 -5.88
CA SER A 56 -4.44 -4.07 -7.31
C SER A 56 -3.30 -3.59 -8.21
N THR A 57 -2.70 -2.44 -7.88
CA THR A 57 -1.57 -1.89 -8.64
C THR A 57 -0.38 -2.85 -8.61
N LEU A 58 -0.07 -3.37 -7.43
CA LEU A 58 1.03 -4.30 -7.22
C LEU A 58 0.80 -5.62 -7.96
N SER A 59 -0.41 -6.19 -7.88
CA SER A 59 -0.80 -7.39 -8.65
C SER A 59 -0.57 -7.20 -10.16
N GLN A 60 -0.99 -6.05 -10.72
CA GLN A 60 -0.78 -5.75 -12.13
C GLN A 60 0.70 -5.61 -12.48
N GLN A 61 1.52 -4.97 -11.63
CA GLN A 61 2.95 -4.85 -11.88
C GLN A 61 3.65 -6.21 -11.82
N CYS A 62 3.32 -7.06 -10.85
CA CYS A 62 3.85 -8.42 -10.79
C CYS A 62 3.53 -9.20 -12.07
N LYS A 63 2.29 -9.08 -12.59
CA LYS A 63 1.88 -9.67 -13.88
C LYS A 63 2.67 -9.12 -15.05
N ASN A 64 2.93 -7.82 -15.09
CA ASN A 64 3.71 -7.17 -16.13
C ASN A 64 5.18 -7.61 -16.10
N VAL A 65 5.79 -7.67 -14.91
CA VAL A 65 7.17 -8.15 -14.72
C VAL A 65 7.29 -9.59 -15.18
N TYR A 66 6.36 -10.46 -14.79
CA TYR A 66 6.32 -11.84 -15.25
C TYR A 66 6.22 -11.95 -16.78
N ALA A 67 5.30 -11.19 -17.40
CA ALA A 67 5.15 -11.18 -18.85
C ALA A 67 6.42 -10.65 -19.56
N GLY A 68 7.06 -9.63 -19.00
CA GLY A 68 8.32 -9.09 -19.51
C GLY A 68 9.47 -10.08 -19.40
N VAL A 69 9.59 -10.82 -18.29
CA VAL A 69 10.61 -11.89 -18.14
C VAL A 69 10.33 -13.03 -19.11
N LYS A 70 9.07 -13.47 -19.25
CA LYS A 70 8.64 -14.50 -20.22
C LYS A 70 8.95 -14.10 -21.67
N SER A 71 8.71 -12.84 -22.02
CA SER A 71 9.02 -12.25 -23.33
C SER A 71 10.52 -12.00 -23.54
N GLY A 72 11.29 -11.94 -22.45
CA GLY A 72 12.71 -11.57 -22.47
C GLY A 72 12.97 -10.08 -22.66
N THR A 73 12.03 -9.24 -22.23
CA THR A 73 12.07 -7.77 -22.29
C THR A 73 12.53 -7.14 -20.96
N ILE A 74 12.36 -7.84 -19.83
CA ILE A 74 12.85 -7.41 -18.51
C ILE A 74 13.97 -8.35 -18.10
N ASN A 75 15.16 -7.78 -17.89
CA ASN A 75 16.36 -8.52 -17.55
C ASN A 75 16.55 -8.55 -16.03
N ASN A 76 16.50 -9.74 -15.43
CA ASN A 76 16.85 -9.96 -14.03
C ASN A 76 18.35 -10.28 -13.97
N ASP A 77 19.20 -9.28 -13.72
CA ASP A 77 20.63 -9.48 -13.50
C ASP A 77 20.94 -10.13 -12.13
N GLU A 78 19.92 -10.42 -11.31
CA GLU A 78 20.02 -11.07 -9.99
C GLU A 78 19.51 -12.52 -9.96
N SER A 79 19.02 -13.05 -11.10
CA SER A 79 18.54 -14.43 -11.17
C SER A 79 19.74 -15.33 -11.33
N THR A 80 19.94 -16.21 -10.35
CA THR A 80 20.94 -17.28 -10.44
C THR A 80 20.26 -18.59 -10.83
N ASN A 81 20.93 -19.40 -11.65
CA ASN A 81 20.56 -20.80 -11.84
C ASN A 81 20.61 -21.54 -10.49
N SER A 82 20.05 -22.75 -10.40
CA SER A 82 20.13 -23.59 -9.19
C SER A 82 21.56 -23.91 -8.75
N ASP A 83 22.56 -23.67 -9.61
CA ASP A 83 23.99 -23.80 -9.33
C ASP A 83 24.66 -22.48 -8.88
N GLY A 84 23.90 -21.40 -8.70
CA GLY A 84 24.40 -20.10 -8.24
C GLY A 84 25.01 -19.20 -9.33
N THR A 85 24.98 -19.62 -10.61
CA THR A 85 25.50 -18.80 -11.71
C THR A 85 24.49 -17.76 -12.16
N ALA A 86 24.93 -16.50 -12.33
CA ALA A 86 24.07 -15.43 -12.85
C ALA A 86 23.57 -15.76 -14.26
N ILE A 87 22.26 -15.64 -14.48
CA ILE A 87 21.67 -15.75 -15.81
C ILE A 87 22.09 -14.51 -16.61
N THR A 88 23.20 -14.60 -17.33
CA THR A 88 23.59 -13.56 -18.29
C THR A 88 22.70 -13.68 -19.54
N TRP A 89 22.05 -12.58 -19.92
CA TRP A 89 20.94 -12.57 -20.89
C TRP A 89 21.30 -12.96 -22.34
N ALA A 90 22.59 -13.14 -22.66
CA ALA A 90 23.02 -13.84 -23.87
C ALA A 90 22.53 -15.31 -23.90
N ALA A 91 22.45 -15.96 -22.73
CA ALA A 91 21.93 -17.32 -22.56
C ALA A 91 20.40 -17.35 -22.41
N ALA A 92 19.78 -16.33 -21.80
CA ALA A 92 18.32 -16.26 -21.62
C ALA A 92 17.56 -15.99 -22.93
N LYS A 93 18.16 -15.24 -23.86
CA LYS A 93 17.57 -14.95 -25.18
C LYS A 93 17.28 -16.23 -25.97
N THR A 94 18.12 -17.25 -25.81
CA THR A 94 18.00 -18.58 -26.44
C THR A 94 17.39 -19.65 -25.53
N ALA A 95 17.07 -19.32 -24.27
CA ALA A 95 16.51 -20.26 -23.31
C ALA A 95 15.06 -20.63 -23.62
N THR A 96 14.66 -21.83 -23.21
CA THR A 96 13.28 -22.32 -23.33
C THR A 96 12.31 -21.46 -22.51
N ALA A 97 11.03 -21.45 -22.91
CA ALA A 97 9.99 -20.73 -22.17
C ALA A 97 9.91 -21.14 -20.69
N THR A 98 10.28 -22.39 -20.37
CA THR A 98 10.35 -22.94 -19.01
C THR A 98 11.43 -22.30 -18.17
N ALA A 99 12.64 -22.11 -18.69
CA ALA A 99 13.75 -21.49 -17.96
C ALA A 99 13.47 -20.01 -17.62
N LYS A 100 12.83 -19.28 -18.56
CA LYS A 100 12.37 -17.90 -18.32
C LYS A 100 11.30 -17.83 -17.23
N GLN A 101 10.39 -18.80 -17.18
CA GLN A 101 9.36 -18.89 -16.13
C GLN A 101 9.97 -19.21 -14.76
N SER A 102 10.94 -20.13 -14.68
CA SER A 102 11.63 -20.45 -13.44
C SER A 102 12.38 -19.25 -12.84
N ALA A 103 12.98 -18.40 -13.68
CA ALA A 103 13.61 -17.15 -13.24
C ALA A 103 12.58 -16.14 -12.70
N ALA A 104 11.38 -16.07 -13.30
CA ALA A 104 10.31 -15.18 -12.87
C ALA A 104 9.68 -15.61 -11.52
N ASN A 105 9.65 -16.92 -11.24
CA ASN A 105 9.18 -17.47 -9.96
C ASN A 105 10.04 -17.05 -8.76
N GLY A 106 11.30 -16.66 -8.98
CA GLY A 106 12.21 -16.19 -7.93
C GLY A 106 12.11 -14.69 -7.62
N VAL A 107 11.28 -13.93 -8.35
CA VAL A 107 11.18 -12.48 -8.17
C VAL A 107 10.33 -12.16 -6.93
N THR A 108 10.90 -11.39 -6.01
CA THR A 108 10.20 -10.87 -4.83
C THR A 108 9.36 -9.65 -5.19
N VAL A 109 8.33 -9.40 -4.37
CA VAL A 109 7.49 -8.21 -4.51
C VAL A 109 8.32 -6.92 -4.39
N ALA A 110 9.32 -6.86 -3.50
CA ALA A 110 10.20 -5.69 -3.43
C ALA A 110 11.00 -5.45 -4.69
N GLN A 111 11.52 -6.50 -5.32
CA GLN A 111 12.22 -6.36 -6.61
C GLN A 111 11.27 -5.83 -7.69
N VAL A 112 10.00 -6.28 -7.72
CA VAL A 112 8.98 -5.70 -8.62
C VAL A 112 8.78 -4.21 -8.36
N MET A 113 8.65 -3.80 -7.10
CA MET A 113 8.49 -2.38 -6.75
C MET A 113 9.68 -1.55 -7.23
N THR A 114 10.91 -2.04 -7.02
CA THR A 114 12.13 -1.37 -7.52
C THR A 114 12.14 -1.28 -9.05
N TYR A 115 11.85 -2.36 -9.76
CA TYR A 115 11.83 -2.36 -11.24
C TYR A 115 10.74 -1.45 -11.82
N SER A 116 9.58 -1.39 -11.18
CA SER A 116 8.45 -0.55 -11.60
C SER A 116 8.55 0.90 -11.08
N GLY A 117 9.60 1.25 -10.33
CA GLY A 117 9.76 2.57 -9.72
C GLY A 117 8.69 2.92 -8.69
N LEU A 118 8.06 1.92 -8.07
CA LEU A 118 7.07 2.10 -7.02
C LEU A 118 7.78 2.32 -5.68
N ASN A 119 7.30 3.31 -4.93
CA ASN A 119 7.87 3.68 -3.64
C ASN A 119 6.83 3.52 -2.51
N PHE A 120 6.08 2.42 -2.55
CA PHE A 120 5.11 2.06 -1.51
C PHE A 120 5.79 1.26 -0.40
N ASP A 121 5.56 1.65 0.85
CA ASP A 121 5.92 0.84 1.99
C ASP A 121 4.78 -0.12 2.31
N ILE A 122 5.02 -1.41 2.11
CA ILE A 122 4.07 -2.49 2.40
C ILE A 122 4.30 -3.12 3.78
N SER A 123 5.30 -2.65 4.55
CA SER A 123 5.69 -3.25 5.83
C SER A 123 4.73 -2.93 6.98
N ALA A 124 3.98 -1.82 6.87
CA ALA A 124 3.03 -1.37 7.88
C ALA A 124 1.60 -1.92 7.69
N ASP A 125 1.32 -2.54 6.55
CA ASP A 125 -0.01 -2.99 6.12
C ASP A 125 -0.03 -4.51 5.92
N TYR A 126 -1.22 -5.12 6.00
CA TYR A 126 -1.37 -6.56 5.77
C TYR A 126 -1.74 -6.85 4.31
N TYR A 127 -0.73 -7.10 3.49
CA TYR A 127 -0.92 -7.62 2.13
C TYR A 127 -0.74 -9.14 2.11
N TYR A 128 -1.55 -9.83 1.30
CA TYR A 128 -1.49 -11.27 1.12
C TYR A 128 -1.48 -11.62 -0.36
N CYS A 129 -0.66 -12.60 -0.75
CA CYS A 129 -0.72 -13.20 -2.07
C CYS A 129 -1.40 -14.56 -1.97
N THR A 130 -2.22 -14.87 -2.97
CA THR A 130 -2.76 -16.21 -3.14
C THR A 130 -1.62 -17.17 -3.53
N THR A 131 -1.48 -18.25 -2.78
CA THR A 131 -0.65 -19.42 -3.12
C THR A 131 -1.62 -20.56 -3.43
N ALA A 132 -1.86 -20.86 -4.70
CA ALA A 132 -2.81 -21.91 -5.06
C ALA A 132 -2.20 -23.32 -4.85
N ASP A 133 -2.97 -24.27 -4.30
CA ASP A 133 -2.67 -25.71 -4.42
C ASP A 133 -2.98 -26.22 -5.86
N THR A 134 -3.90 -25.58 -6.58
CA THR A 134 -4.12 -25.79 -8.02
C THR A 134 -4.62 -24.51 -8.71
N GLY A 135 -3.78 -23.96 -9.59
CA GLY A 135 -4.12 -23.05 -10.69
C GLY A 135 -4.61 -21.64 -10.34
N ILE A 136 -3.70 -20.66 -10.29
CA ILE A 136 -3.97 -19.24 -10.61
C ILE A 136 -2.71 -18.63 -11.28
N ALA A 137 -2.93 -17.70 -12.21
CA ALA A 137 -1.92 -16.76 -12.73
C ALA A 137 -1.19 -16.01 -11.59
N VAL A 138 -0.16 -15.21 -11.90
CA VAL A 138 0.62 -14.42 -10.91
C VAL A 138 -0.25 -13.97 -9.73
N GLY A 139 0.00 -14.54 -8.55
CA GLY A 139 -0.98 -14.58 -7.45
C GLY A 139 -1.58 -13.22 -7.17
N ASP A 140 -2.91 -13.14 -7.12
CA ASP A 140 -3.58 -11.88 -6.80
C ASP A 140 -3.17 -11.43 -5.41
N ILE A 141 -2.72 -10.18 -5.33
CA ILE A 141 -2.38 -9.51 -4.08
C ILE A 141 -3.62 -8.82 -3.56
N ALA A 142 -3.93 -9.07 -2.30
CA ALA A 142 -5.08 -8.51 -1.60
C ALA A 142 -4.63 -7.79 -0.34
N TYR A 143 -5.39 -6.76 0.05
CA TYR A 143 -5.22 -6.01 1.28
C TYR A 143 -6.18 -6.51 2.36
N SER A 144 -5.76 -6.48 3.62
CA SER A 144 -6.57 -6.74 4.80
C SER A 144 -6.34 -5.68 5.86
N ASP A 145 -7.41 -5.12 6.40
CA ASP A 145 -7.38 -4.19 7.54
C ASP A 145 -7.40 -4.92 8.90
N ALA A 146 -7.79 -6.19 8.91
CA ALA A 146 -7.98 -7.00 10.12
C ALA A 146 -6.75 -7.85 10.52
N GLY A 147 -5.68 -7.84 9.71
CA GLY A 147 -4.49 -8.67 9.94
C GLY A 147 -4.71 -10.18 9.77
N ALA A 148 -5.87 -10.57 9.24
CA ALA A 148 -6.19 -11.93 8.86
C ALA A 148 -6.14 -12.08 7.34
N ALA A 149 -5.76 -13.26 6.87
CA ALA A 149 -5.79 -13.58 5.45
C ALA A 149 -7.22 -13.44 4.87
N PRO A 150 -7.36 -12.96 3.62
CA PRO A 150 -8.65 -12.95 2.94
C PRO A 150 -9.24 -14.36 2.83
N THR A 151 -10.57 -14.47 2.78
CA THR A 151 -11.28 -15.76 2.64
C THR A 151 -11.82 -16.00 1.23
N THR A 152 -11.51 -15.12 0.27
CA THR A 152 -12.04 -15.15 -1.10
C THR A 152 -10.92 -15.01 -2.12
N PRO A 153 -10.76 -15.96 -3.08
CA PRO A 153 -11.64 -17.11 -3.36
C PRO A 153 -11.59 -18.20 -2.28
N ALA A 154 -12.72 -18.87 -2.04
CA ALA A 154 -12.81 -19.95 -1.07
C ALA A 154 -11.86 -21.11 -1.46
N GLY A 155 -11.05 -21.57 -0.50
CA GLY A 155 -10.09 -22.67 -0.71
C GLY A 155 -8.71 -22.25 -1.23
N ALA A 156 -8.45 -20.96 -1.44
CA ALA A 156 -7.10 -20.47 -1.70
C ALA A 156 -6.27 -20.45 -0.41
N ALA A 157 -5.02 -20.93 -0.47
CA ALA A 157 -4.05 -20.63 0.56
C ALA A 157 -3.47 -19.23 0.33
N TYR A 158 -3.13 -18.54 1.40
CA TYR A 158 -2.56 -17.20 1.36
C TYR A 158 -1.25 -17.16 2.11
N ALA A 159 -0.27 -16.49 1.53
CA ALA A 159 0.94 -16.11 2.23
C ALA A 159 0.92 -14.60 2.46
N GLN A 160 1.19 -14.15 3.68
CA GLN A 160 1.36 -12.74 3.95
C GLN A 160 2.64 -12.26 3.25
N LEU A 161 2.55 -11.12 2.57
CA LEU A 161 3.71 -10.45 2.01
C LEU A 161 4.52 -9.82 3.15
N ALA A 162 5.78 -10.22 3.22
CA ALA A 162 6.85 -9.41 3.77
C ALA A 162 7.52 -8.65 2.63
N THR A 163 8.37 -7.67 2.96
CA THR A 163 9.20 -6.95 1.99
C THR A 163 10.11 -7.87 1.17
N THR A 164 10.27 -9.15 1.53
CA THR A 164 11.09 -10.13 0.80
C THR A 164 10.33 -11.34 0.28
N THR A 165 8.99 -11.37 0.39
CA THR A 165 8.23 -12.55 -0.05
C THR A 165 8.33 -12.72 -1.57
N THR A 166 8.83 -13.89 -1.98
CA THR A 166 8.85 -14.36 -3.37
C THR A 166 7.43 -14.54 -3.88
N LEU A 167 7.18 -14.13 -5.12
CA LEU A 167 5.91 -14.42 -5.78
C LEU A 167 5.73 -15.95 -5.81
N GLY A 168 4.56 -16.44 -5.39
CA GLY A 168 4.24 -17.87 -5.43
C GLY A 168 4.41 -18.43 -6.84
N THR A 169 4.58 -19.76 -6.95
CA THR A 169 4.78 -20.44 -8.24
C THR A 169 3.66 -20.08 -9.22
N ILE A 170 4.05 -19.44 -10.32
CA ILE A 170 3.13 -19.02 -11.38
C ILE A 170 2.95 -20.25 -12.26
N TYR A 171 1.78 -20.90 -12.20
CA TYR A 171 1.51 -22.08 -13.02
C TYR A 171 1.43 -21.69 -14.51
N PRO A 172 1.89 -22.56 -15.44
CA PRO A 172 1.76 -22.36 -16.88
C PRO A 172 0.32 -22.26 -17.38
#